data_AF-K0R151-F1
#
_entry.id   AF-K0R151-F1
#
_cell.length_a   1.000
_cell.length_b   1.000
_cell.length_c   1.000
_cell.angle_alpha   90.00
_cell.angle_beta   90.00
_cell.angle_gamma   90.00
#
_symmetry.space_group_name_H-M   'P 1'
#
loop_
_entity.id
_entity.type
_entity.pdbx_description
1 polymer ?
#
loop_
_entity_poly.entity_id
_entity_poly.type
_entity_poly.pdbx_seq_one_letter_code
_entity_poly.pdbx_strand_id
1 'polypeptide(L)'
;MADTTQYKVGVVLSVTEKKGCGRPLKSCIVNVGEDKPINVVTSASNVRGGSRIVIAPVGSKIINEEGEEQVLKRTAVSGIMSEGMFCDARMLGWGDGSNGVAAQVPENYKPGMSPPKEKPVQKKKEEENRLPAVEVEPLFEKKLTKLNLARTKEEKKKLAEEKRRARKAAKEAKKAAEESRS
;
A
#
# COMPACT_ATOMS: atom_id res chain seq x y z
N MET A 1 -23.88 -8.82 6.18
CA MET A 1 -22.68 -8.63 7.02
C MET A 1 -21.67 -9.65 6.54
N ALA A 2 -20.40 -9.30 6.28
CA ALA A 2 -19.45 -10.26 5.73
C ALA A 2 -19.06 -11.29 6.80
N ASP A 3 -19.46 -12.55 6.61
CA ASP A 3 -19.09 -13.65 7.52
C ASP A 3 -17.63 -14.04 7.34
N THR A 4 -16.75 -13.36 8.08
CA THR A 4 -15.30 -13.57 8.05
C THR A 4 -14.82 -14.71 8.97
N THR A 5 -15.75 -15.39 9.65
CA THR A 5 -15.48 -16.43 10.66
C THR A 5 -14.67 -17.61 10.11
N GLN A 6 -14.82 -17.91 8.82
CA GLN A 6 -14.18 -19.06 8.17
C GLN A 6 -12.84 -18.70 7.50
N TYR A 7 -12.51 -17.41 7.44
CA TYR A 7 -11.28 -16.96 6.82
C TYR A 7 -10.10 -17.10 7.79
N LYS A 8 -8.93 -17.34 7.22
CA LYS A 8 -7.69 -17.53 7.97
C LYS A 8 -6.59 -16.62 7.41
N VAL A 9 -5.70 -16.16 8.27
CA VAL A 9 -4.45 -15.52 7.85
C VAL A 9 -3.49 -16.60 7.36
N GLY A 10 -2.88 -16.40 6.20
CA GLY A 10 -1.84 -17.27 5.67
C GLY A 10 -0.57 -16.52 5.27
N VAL A 11 0.56 -17.21 5.32
CA VAL A 11 1.88 -16.68 4.96
C VAL A 11 2.33 -17.32 3.65
N VAL A 12 2.58 -16.49 2.64
CA VAL A 12 3.04 -16.95 1.33
C VAL A 12 4.50 -17.41 1.45
N LEU A 13 4.77 -18.68 1.19
CA LEU A 13 6.12 -19.25 1.23
C LEU A 13 6.85 -19.06 -0.09
N SER A 14 6.18 -19.35 -1.20
CA SER A 14 6.77 -19.26 -2.54
C SER A 14 5.72 -18.81 -3.56
N VAL A 15 6.18 -18.10 -4.59
CA VAL A 15 5.34 -17.57 -5.68
C VAL A 15 5.95 -17.97 -7.01
N THR A 16 5.19 -18.70 -7.81
CA THR A 16 5.57 -19.12 -9.16
C THR A 16 4.66 -18.46 -10.17
N GLU A 17 5.23 -17.65 -11.06
CA GLU A 17 4.47 -16.99 -12.12
C GLU A 17 4.18 -17.95 -13.27
N LYS A 18 2.95 -17.92 -13.78
CA LYS A 18 2.49 -18.75 -14.87
C LYS A 18 1.77 -17.87 -15.89
N LYS A 19 2.15 -18.00 -17.17
CA LYS A 19 1.44 -17.37 -18.27
C LYS A 19 0.12 -18.12 -18.47
N GLY A 20 -0.99 -17.53 -18.05
CA GLY A 20 -2.34 -18.03 -18.31
C GLY A 20 -2.84 -17.60 -19.70
N CYS A 21 -3.97 -18.16 -20.13
CA CYS A 21 -4.69 -17.74 -21.34
C CYS A 21 -5.36 -16.37 -21.11
N GLY A 22 -4.58 -15.29 -21.15
CA GLY A 22 -5.06 -13.91 -21.04
C GLY A 22 -4.36 -13.12 -19.94
N ARG A 23 -4.74 -13.34 -18.66
CA ARG A 23 -4.11 -12.65 -17.52
C ARG A 23 -2.97 -13.47 -16.90
N PRO A 24 -1.87 -12.83 -16.46
CA PRO A 24 -0.81 -13.50 -15.74
C PRO A 24 -1.36 -14.05 -14.41
N LEU A 25 -1.16 -15.34 -14.17
CA LEU A 25 -1.57 -16.01 -12.94
C LEU A 25 -0.32 -16.35 -12.14
N LYS A 26 -0.47 -16.41 -10.83
CA LYS A 26 0.59 -16.76 -9.88
C LYS A 26 0.12 -17.95 -9.06
N SER A 27 0.90 -19.01 -9.02
CA SER A 27 0.72 -20.13 -8.10
C SER A 27 1.49 -19.81 -6.83
N CYS A 28 0.80 -19.71 -5.71
CA CYS A 28 1.39 -19.36 -4.42
C CYS A 28 1.26 -20.55 -3.47
N ILE A 29 2.37 -20.98 -2.89
CA ILE A 29 2.36 -21.93 -1.78
C ILE A 29 2.17 -21.15 -0.50
N VAL A 30 1.10 -21.43 0.25
CA VAL A 30 0.72 -20.65 1.43
C VAL A 30 0.56 -21.53 2.64
N ASN A 31 1.17 -21.10 3.76
CA ASN A 31 0.96 -21.70 5.06
C ASN A 31 -0.22 -21.03 5.77
N VAL A 32 -1.30 -21.78 6.00
CA VAL A 32 -2.52 -21.34 6.69
C VAL A 32 -2.62 -21.79 8.15
N GLY A 33 -1.50 -22.23 8.74
CA GLY A 33 -1.44 -22.72 10.12
C GLY A 33 -1.81 -24.20 10.25
N GLU A 34 -1.87 -24.93 9.13
CA GLU A 34 -2.07 -26.36 9.06
C GLU A 34 -0.73 -27.08 8.79
N ASP A 35 -0.65 -28.38 9.05
CA ASP A 35 0.59 -29.17 8.88
C ASP A 35 1.12 -29.16 7.45
N LYS A 36 0.22 -29.00 6.46
CA LYS A 36 0.57 -28.97 5.04
C LYS A 36 0.24 -27.61 4.43
N PRO A 37 1.19 -26.97 3.75
CA PRO A 37 0.90 -25.74 3.01
C PRO A 37 0.00 -26.08 1.81
N ILE A 38 -0.90 -25.14 1.49
CA ILE A 38 -1.84 -25.28 0.39
C ILE A 38 -1.37 -24.50 -0.84
N ASN A 39 -1.81 -24.91 -2.02
CA ASN A 39 -1.57 -24.16 -3.25
C ASN A 39 -2.77 -23.26 -3.56
N VAL A 40 -2.50 -21.96 -3.78
CA VAL A 40 -3.52 -20.97 -4.11
C VAL A 40 -3.12 -20.22 -5.37
N VAL A 41 -4.00 -20.21 -6.36
CA VAL A 41 -3.79 -19.48 -7.62
C VAL A 41 -4.40 -18.09 -7.50
N THR A 42 -3.65 -17.07 -7.93
CA THR A 42 -4.12 -15.69 -7.90
C THR A 42 -3.66 -14.87 -9.10
N SER A 43 -4.48 -13.91 -9.49
CA SER A 43 -4.13 -12.87 -10.47
C SER A 43 -3.64 -11.59 -9.80
N ALA A 44 -3.66 -11.51 -8.47
CA ALA A 44 -3.34 -10.30 -7.72
C ALA A 44 -1.85 -9.93 -7.87
N SER A 45 -1.58 -8.70 -8.29
CA SER A 45 -0.22 -8.21 -8.55
C SER A 45 0.58 -7.94 -7.27
N ASN A 46 -0.11 -7.67 -6.15
CA ASN A 46 0.47 -7.30 -4.86
C ASN A 46 0.96 -8.49 -4.02
N VAL A 47 0.79 -9.73 -4.50
CA VAL A 47 1.21 -10.94 -3.78
C VAL A 47 2.71 -11.20 -3.98
N ARG A 48 3.44 -11.34 -2.86
CA ARG A 48 4.88 -11.62 -2.82
C ARG A 48 5.18 -12.71 -1.79
N GLY A 49 6.30 -13.39 -1.95
CA GLY A 49 6.82 -14.32 -0.93
C GLY A 49 7.06 -13.60 0.39
N GLY A 50 6.70 -14.23 1.50
CA GLY A 50 6.75 -13.69 2.87
C GLY A 50 5.56 -12.80 3.26
N SER A 51 4.71 -12.40 2.32
CA SER A 51 3.53 -11.57 2.65
C SER A 51 2.48 -12.37 3.43
N ARG A 52 1.84 -11.71 4.40
CA ARG A 52 0.72 -12.26 5.16
C ARG A 52 -0.59 -11.76 4.58
N ILE A 53 -1.43 -12.69 4.16
CA ILE A 53 -2.62 -12.42 3.36
C ILE A 53 -3.79 -13.22 3.95
N VAL A 54 -4.99 -12.65 3.88
CA VAL A 54 -6.20 -13.37 4.28
C VAL A 54 -6.63 -14.33 3.17
N ILE A 55 -6.89 -15.58 3.55
CA ILE A 55 -7.31 -16.68 2.68
C ILE A 55 -8.65 -17.23 3.15
N ALA A 56 -9.52 -17.51 2.19
CA ALA A 56 -10.67 -18.39 2.35
C ALA A 56 -10.25 -19.83 1.98
N PRO A 57 -10.13 -20.76 2.94
CA PRO A 57 -9.89 -22.17 2.65
C PRO A 57 -11.12 -22.83 2.00
N VAL A 58 -10.92 -24.02 1.41
CA VAL A 58 -12.02 -24.84 0.87
C VAL A 58 -13.12 -25.06 1.91
N GLY A 59 -14.37 -24.95 1.51
CA GLY A 59 -15.53 -25.07 2.39
C GLY A 59 -15.97 -23.74 3.01
N SER A 60 -15.18 -22.68 2.85
CA SER A 60 -15.58 -21.35 3.28
C SER A 60 -16.68 -20.79 2.38
N LYS A 61 -17.62 -20.06 2.98
CA LYS A 61 -18.59 -19.24 2.29
C LYS A 61 -17.96 -17.91 1.91
N ILE A 62 -17.99 -17.58 0.63
CA ILE A 62 -17.54 -16.30 0.09
C ILE A 62 -18.74 -15.59 -0.52
N ILE A 63 -18.72 -14.25 -0.48
CA ILE A 63 -19.74 -13.43 -1.15
C ILE A 63 -19.13 -12.93 -2.45
N ASN A 64 -19.75 -13.28 -3.57
CA ASN A 64 -19.33 -12.82 -4.90
C ASN A 64 -19.71 -11.35 -5.12
N GLU A 65 -19.25 -10.74 -6.22
CA GLU A 65 -19.57 -9.35 -6.57
C GLU A 65 -21.08 -9.09 -6.75
N GLU A 66 -21.84 -10.14 -7.07
CA GLU A 66 -23.30 -10.13 -7.23
C GLU A 66 -24.04 -10.22 -5.88
N GLY A 67 -23.31 -10.37 -4.77
CA GLY A 67 -23.89 -10.49 -3.43
C GLY A 67 -24.36 -11.89 -3.04
N GLU A 68 -24.12 -12.88 -3.89
CA GLU A 68 -24.50 -14.28 -3.65
C GLU A 68 -23.45 -15.01 -2.78
N GLU A 69 -23.92 -15.82 -1.83
CA GLU A 69 -23.08 -16.72 -1.04
C GLU A 69 -22.70 -17.96 -1.86
N GLN A 70 -21.41 -18.16 -2.10
CA GLN A 70 -20.88 -19.35 -2.75
C GLN A 70 -19.94 -20.12 -1.83
N VAL A 71 -20.10 -21.44 -1.75
CA VAL A 71 -19.17 -22.31 -1.03
C VAL A 71 -17.94 -22.58 -1.88
N LEU A 72 -16.76 -22.27 -1.36
CA LEU A 72 -15.51 -22.47 -2.07
C LEU A 72 -15.18 -23.97 -2.18
N LYS A 73 -14.96 -24.44 -3.41
CA LYS A 73 -14.55 -25.82 -3.72
C LYS A 73 -13.15 -25.84 -4.32
N ARG A 74 -12.48 -26.99 -4.24
CA ARG A 74 -11.21 -27.21 -4.95
C ARG A 74 -11.46 -27.20 -6.44
N THR A 75 -10.79 -26.30 -7.15
CA THR A 75 -10.98 -26.13 -8.59
C THR A 75 -9.62 -25.95 -9.27
N ALA A 76 -9.50 -26.50 -10.48
CA ALA A 76 -8.32 -26.30 -11.32
C ALA A 76 -8.46 -25.00 -12.12
N VAL A 77 -7.55 -24.05 -11.89
CA VAL A 77 -7.46 -22.79 -12.64
C VAL A 77 -6.31 -22.92 -13.63
N SER A 78 -6.63 -22.97 -14.93
CA SER A 78 -5.64 -23.13 -16.01
C SER A 78 -4.68 -24.32 -15.80
N GLY A 79 -5.20 -25.45 -15.31
CA GLY A 79 -4.42 -26.67 -15.05
C GLY A 79 -3.71 -26.73 -13.69
N ILE A 80 -3.87 -25.71 -12.83
CA ILE A 80 -3.26 -25.66 -11.50
C ILE A 80 -4.35 -25.81 -10.46
N MET A 81 -4.18 -26.76 -9.54
CA MET A 81 -5.14 -27.00 -8.46
C MET A 81 -5.04 -25.88 -7.41
N SER A 82 -6.13 -25.15 -7.20
CA SER A 82 -6.26 -24.13 -6.15
C SER A 82 -7.12 -24.67 -5.01
N GLU A 83 -6.57 -24.68 -3.80
CA GLU A 83 -7.20 -25.14 -2.57
C GLU A 83 -7.67 -23.98 -1.68
N GLY A 84 -7.83 -22.81 -2.28
CA GLY A 84 -8.27 -21.61 -1.58
C GLY A 84 -8.39 -20.43 -2.53
N MET A 85 -8.81 -19.32 -1.98
CA MET A 85 -8.89 -18.03 -2.65
C MET A 85 -8.37 -16.95 -1.72
N PHE A 86 -7.60 -16.00 -2.24
CA PHE A 86 -7.24 -14.82 -1.47
C PHE A 86 -8.43 -13.86 -1.39
N CYS A 87 -8.68 -13.36 -0.18
CA CYS A 87 -9.70 -12.35 0.04
C CYS A 87 -9.15 -10.96 -0.30
N ASP A 88 -10.03 -10.09 -0.75
CA ASP A 88 -9.78 -8.66 -0.94
C ASP A 88 -10.41 -7.88 0.23
N ALA A 89 -10.13 -6.58 0.28
CA ALA A 89 -10.65 -5.74 1.35
C ALA A 89 -12.19 -5.60 1.31
N ARG A 90 -12.82 -5.79 0.14
CA ARG A 90 -14.29 -5.76 0.01
C ARG A 90 -14.94 -6.99 0.64
N MET A 91 -14.42 -8.19 0.37
CA MET A 91 -14.86 -9.44 1.00
C MET A 91 -14.70 -9.42 2.52
N LEU A 92 -13.74 -8.67 3.05
CA LEU A 92 -13.52 -8.50 4.50
C LEU A 92 -14.34 -7.38 5.13
N GLY A 93 -15.04 -6.56 4.33
CA GLY A 93 -15.78 -5.40 4.84
C GLY A 93 -14.91 -4.20 5.22
N TRP A 94 -13.67 -4.13 4.73
CA TRP A 94 -12.75 -3.00 5.01
C TRP A 94 -13.07 -1.73 4.22
N GLY A 95 -14.06 -1.77 3.31
CA GLY A 95 -14.65 -0.61 2.63
C GLY A 95 -13.81 0.02 1.51
N ASP A 96 -12.48 0.05 1.64
CA ASP A 96 -11.55 0.76 0.75
C ASP A 96 -10.72 -0.17 -0.18
N GLY A 97 -11.26 -1.36 -0.47
CA GLY A 97 -10.63 -2.35 -1.35
C GLY A 97 -10.93 -2.17 -2.83
N SER A 98 -9.90 -2.24 -3.68
CA SER A 98 -10.07 -2.48 -5.12
C SER A 98 -10.17 -3.98 -5.41
N ASN A 99 -11.04 -4.36 -6.35
CA ASN A 99 -11.17 -5.74 -6.80
C ASN A 99 -9.82 -6.27 -7.33
N GLY A 100 -9.48 -7.50 -6.94
CA GLY A 100 -8.24 -8.15 -7.37
C GLY A 100 -6.98 -7.74 -6.59
N VAL A 101 -7.12 -6.99 -5.50
CA VAL A 101 -6.03 -6.69 -4.56
C VAL A 101 -6.16 -7.59 -3.34
N ALA A 102 -5.16 -8.45 -3.11
CA ALA A 102 -5.16 -9.35 -1.96
C ALA A 102 -5.02 -8.57 -0.65
N ALA A 103 -5.89 -8.85 0.33
CA ALA A 103 -5.92 -8.19 1.63
C ALA A 103 -4.74 -8.64 2.50
N GLN A 104 -3.81 -7.71 2.77
CA GLN A 104 -2.63 -7.97 3.56
C GLN A 104 -2.82 -7.57 5.02
N VAL A 105 -2.20 -8.33 5.92
CA VAL A 105 -2.21 -8.09 7.36
C VAL A 105 -0.78 -7.92 7.88
N PRO A 106 -0.58 -7.20 8.99
CA PRO A 106 0.75 -7.01 9.56
C PRO A 106 1.31 -8.30 10.16
N GLU A 107 2.61 -8.29 10.43
CA GLU A 107 3.35 -9.43 10.97
C GLU A 107 2.99 -9.84 12.41
N ASN A 108 2.02 -9.16 13.03
CA ASN A 108 1.51 -9.60 14.33
C ASN A 108 0.58 -10.82 14.20
N TYR A 109 -0.01 -11.06 13.03
CA TYR A 109 -0.99 -12.13 12.82
C TYR A 109 -0.34 -13.43 12.38
N LYS A 110 -0.36 -14.45 13.23
CA LYS A 110 0.18 -15.78 12.93
C LYS A 110 -0.66 -16.49 11.86
N PRO A 111 -0.06 -17.39 11.06
CA PRO A 111 -0.83 -18.24 10.14
C PRO A 111 -1.87 -19.04 10.92
N GLY A 112 -3.10 -19.11 10.40
CA GLY A 112 -4.24 -19.80 11.00
C GLY A 112 -5.13 -18.95 11.91
N MET A 113 -4.71 -17.72 12.25
CA MET A 113 -5.58 -16.80 13.01
C MET A 113 -6.73 -16.27 12.14
N SER A 114 -7.84 -15.92 12.78
CA SER A 114 -8.93 -15.18 12.11
C SER A 114 -8.46 -13.79 11.68
N PRO A 115 -8.93 -13.28 10.53
CA PRO A 115 -8.59 -11.94 10.08
C PRO A 115 -9.20 -10.87 11.00
N PRO A 116 -8.57 -9.69 11.09
CA PRO A 116 -9.17 -8.55 11.79
C PRO A 116 -10.42 -8.06 11.04
N LYS A 117 -11.45 -7.69 11.81
CA LYS A 117 -12.72 -7.15 11.27
C LYS A 117 -12.55 -5.80 10.60
N GLU A 118 -11.56 -5.03 11.06
CA GLU A 118 -11.21 -3.73 10.51
C GLU A 118 -9.85 -3.82 9.81
N LYS A 119 -9.65 -2.94 8.83
CA LYS A 119 -8.37 -2.86 8.13
C LYS A 119 -7.28 -2.52 9.14
N PRO A 120 -6.23 -3.34 9.28
CA PRO A 120 -5.13 -3.00 10.13
C PRO A 120 -4.49 -1.74 9.55
N VAL A 121 -4.63 -0.62 10.25
CA VAL A 121 -3.98 0.63 9.89
C VAL A 121 -2.49 0.32 9.87
N GLN A 122 -1.88 0.31 8.67
CA GLN A 122 -0.45 0.28 8.55
C GLN A 122 0.05 1.57 9.18
N LYS A 123 0.42 1.53 10.47
CA LYS A 123 1.11 2.64 11.12
C LYS A 123 2.40 2.91 10.34
N LYS A 124 2.35 3.86 9.41
CA LYS A 124 3.44 4.83 9.34
C LYS A 124 3.35 5.59 10.66
N LYS A 125 4.08 5.15 11.69
CA LYS A 125 4.25 5.83 13.00
C LYS A 125 3.05 6.72 13.40
N GLU A 126 1.95 6.12 13.82
CA GLU A 126 0.90 6.90 14.49
C GLU A 126 0.18 5.99 15.47
N GLU A 127 0.80 5.79 16.63
CA GLU A 127 0.06 5.58 17.87
C GLU A 127 1.03 5.91 18.99
N GLU A 128 1.01 7.16 19.41
CA GLU A 128 0.84 7.47 20.83
C GLU A 128 0.38 8.93 20.94
N ASN A 129 -0.94 9.14 20.81
CA ASN A 129 -1.57 10.33 21.36
C ASN A 129 -2.73 9.90 22.27
N ARG A 130 -2.37 9.12 23.29
CA ARG A 130 -3.00 9.19 24.62
C ARG A 130 -1.87 9.12 25.63
N LEU A 131 -1.57 10.30 26.17
CA LEU A 131 -0.59 10.55 27.23
C LEU A 131 -0.78 9.57 28.40
N PRO A 132 0.34 9.10 28.97
CA PRO A 132 0.59 9.39 30.37
C PRO A 132 1.83 10.28 30.49
N ALA A 133 1.70 11.35 31.27
CA ALA A 133 2.74 12.35 31.48
C ALA A 133 3.89 11.77 32.32
N VAL A 134 5.11 11.67 31.76
CA VAL A 134 6.38 11.97 32.48
C VAL A 134 7.47 12.38 31.47
N GLU A 135 8.26 13.37 31.88
CA GLU A 135 9.30 14.15 31.20
C GLU A 135 10.40 13.38 30.45
N VAL A 136 10.80 13.92 29.28
CA VAL A 136 12.19 13.91 28.80
C VAL A 136 12.50 15.19 28.02
N GLU A 137 13.65 15.79 28.35
CA GLU A 137 14.14 17.14 28.02
C GLU A 137 14.48 17.44 26.53
N PRO A 138 14.60 18.75 26.17
CA PRO A 138 14.58 19.24 24.79
C PRO A 138 15.98 19.52 24.24
N LEU A 139 16.57 18.59 23.48
CA LEU A 139 17.89 18.82 22.86
C LEU A 139 17.92 18.82 21.32
N PHE A 140 16.81 18.49 20.64
CA PHE A 140 16.82 18.36 19.18
C PHE A 140 16.20 19.51 18.37
N GLU A 141 15.57 20.49 19.02
CA GLU A 141 14.87 21.58 18.30
C GLU A 141 15.81 22.66 17.75
N LYS A 142 17.01 22.81 18.30
CA LYS A 142 17.95 23.88 17.90
C LYS A 142 18.65 23.64 16.56
N LYS A 143 18.61 22.42 16.01
CA LYS A 143 19.28 22.09 14.73
C LYS A 143 18.36 22.25 13.51
N LEU A 144 17.06 21.98 13.66
CA LEU A 144 16.10 22.10 12.55
C LEU A 144 15.75 23.55 12.21
N THR A 145 15.69 24.45 13.20
CA THR A 145 15.37 25.86 12.99
C THR A 145 16.47 26.64 12.24
N LYS A 146 17.74 26.30 12.44
CA LYS A 146 18.86 26.92 11.68
C LYS A 146 18.85 26.53 10.20
N LEU A 147 18.48 25.30 9.85
CA LEU A 147 18.46 24.82 8.47
C LEU A 147 17.34 25.45 7.64
N ASN A 148 16.15 25.63 8.23
CA ASN A 148 15.02 26.24 7.53
C ASN A 148 15.16 27.76 7.36
N LEU A 149 15.85 28.45 8.29
CA LEU A 149 16.14 29.89 8.16
C LEU A 149 17.22 30.20 7.11
N ALA A 150 18.16 29.26 6.87
CA ALA A 150 19.19 29.42 5.85
C ALA A 150 18.61 29.32 4.42
N ARG A 151 17.69 28.37 4.20
CA ARG A 151 17.07 28.14 2.88
C ARG A 151 16.24 29.34 2.40
N THR A 152 15.50 29.97 3.32
CA THR A 152 14.66 31.14 3.01
C THR A 152 15.46 32.41 2.69
N LYS A 153 16.71 32.54 3.16
CA LYS A 153 17.60 33.66 2.82
C LYS A 153 18.24 33.52 1.43
N GLU A 154 18.65 32.31 1.05
CA GLU A 154 19.23 32.07 -0.29
C GLU A 154 18.19 32.23 -1.40
N GLU A 155 16.97 31.73 -1.21
CA GLU A 155 15.89 31.86 -2.20
C GLU A 155 15.47 33.32 -2.39
N LYS A 156 15.37 34.11 -1.31
CA LYS A 156 15.08 35.55 -1.40
C LYS A 156 16.19 36.34 -2.09
N LYS A 157 17.47 35.98 -1.88
CA LYS A 157 18.60 36.66 -2.53
C LYS A 157 18.67 36.37 -4.03
N LYS A 158 18.41 35.11 -4.44
CA LYS A 158 18.35 34.73 -5.86
C LYS A 158 17.21 35.44 -6.60
N LEU A 159 16.02 35.51 -6.00
CA LEU A 159 14.87 36.20 -6.59
C LEU A 159 15.09 37.71 -6.74
N ALA A 160 15.81 38.35 -5.80
CA ALA A 160 16.14 39.77 -5.89
C ALA A 160 17.18 40.08 -6.99
N GLU A 161 18.18 39.20 -7.17
CA GLU A 161 19.19 39.38 -8.19
C GLU A 161 18.62 39.19 -9.61
N GLU A 162 17.73 38.22 -9.79
CA GLU A 162 17.04 37.96 -11.05
C GLU A 162 16.15 39.15 -11.45
N LYS A 163 15.36 39.71 -10.51
CA LYS A 163 14.56 40.92 -10.75
C LYS A 163 15.42 42.13 -11.10
N ARG A 164 16.63 42.25 -10.54
CA ARG A 164 17.56 43.35 -10.87
C ARG A 164 18.15 43.19 -12.28
N ARG A 165 18.50 41.96 -12.69
CA ARG A 165 18.98 41.66 -14.04
C ARG A 165 17.88 41.90 -15.09
N ALA A 166 16.65 41.48 -14.81
CA ALA A 166 15.50 41.74 -15.68
C ALA A 166 15.22 43.24 -15.87
N ARG A 167 15.31 44.05 -14.79
CA ARG A 167 15.13 45.51 -14.89
C ARG A 167 16.24 46.21 -15.67
N LYS A 168 17.50 45.75 -15.56
CA LYS A 168 18.61 46.31 -16.37
C LYS A 168 18.44 45.97 -17.85
N ALA A 169 18.12 44.72 -18.18
CA ALA A 169 17.85 44.29 -19.54
C ALA A 169 16.68 45.08 -20.18
N ALA A 170 15.61 45.33 -19.43
CA ALA A 170 14.49 46.13 -19.91
C ALA A 170 14.85 47.62 -20.16
N LYS A 171 15.79 48.17 -19.37
CA LYS A 171 16.25 49.56 -19.53
C LYS A 171 17.20 49.72 -20.73
N GLU A 172 18.09 48.75 -20.95
CA GLU A 172 18.95 48.70 -22.14
C GLU A 172 18.13 48.48 -23.42
N ALA A 173 17.12 47.61 -23.39
CA ALA A 173 16.21 47.41 -24.52
C ALA A 173 15.40 48.69 -24.86
N LYS A 174 14.95 49.44 -23.84
CA LYS A 174 14.29 50.74 -24.07
C LYS A 174 15.23 51.79 -24.65
N LYS A 175 16.48 51.85 -24.16
CA LYS A 175 17.47 52.82 -24.66
C LYS A 175 17.89 52.52 -26.10
N ALA A 176 18.07 51.25 -26.45
CA ALA A 176 18.35 50.81 -27.81
C ALA A 176 17.19 51.10 -28.79
N ALA A 177 15.94 51.03 -28.34
CA ALA A 177 14.77 51.36 -29.15
C ALA A 177 14.56 52.87 -29.37
N GLU A 178 15.18 53.72 -28.55
CA GLU A 178 15.11 55.19 -28.66
C GLU A 178 16.22 55.74 -29.57
N GLU A 179 17.42 55.15 -29.52
CA GLU A 179 18.56 55.48 -30.40
C GLU A 179 18.35 55.03 -31.86
N SER A 180 17.51 54.03 -32.14
CA SER A 180 17.17 53.60 -33.51
C SER A 180 16.07 54.43 -34.18
N ARG A 181 15.58 55.49 -33.52
CA ARG A 181 14.47 56.34 -33.98
C ARG A 181 14.88 57.79 -34.26
N SER A 182 16.17 58.11 -34.13
CA SER A 182 16.81 59.35 -34.61
C SER A 182 17.65 59.04 -35.85
#